data_AF-A0A6A0H077-F1
#
_entry.id   AF-A0A6A0H077-F1
#
_cell.length_a   1.000
_cell.length_b   1.000
_cell.length_c   1.000
_cell.angle_alpha   90.00
_cell.angle_beta   90.00
_cell.angle_gamma   90.00
#
_symmetry.space_group_name_H-M   'P 1'
#
loop_
_entity.id
_entity.type
_entity.pdbx_description
1 polymer ?
#
loop_
_entity_poly.entity_id
_entity_poly.type
_entity_poly.pdbx_seq_one_letter_code
_entity_poly.pdbx_strand_id
1 'polypeptide(L)'
;MLVSRAPSKRGRKPGRKTAKSDMKVKLERSRQSARECRARKKLRYQYLEDLANAREKAVLALYQEVEQYREWAKELDEGRVPEGLTKMIEEMQKNSPSDLEPSAVAQLLQQP
;
A
#
# COMPACT_ATOMS: atom_id res chain seq x y z
N MET A 1 -21.44 -40.11 -4.51
CA MET A 1 -21.19 -39.49 -5.82
C MET A 1 -19.82 -39.95 -6.32
N LEU A 2 -19.79 -40.71 -7.41
CA LEU A 2 -18.58 -41.24 -8.04
C LEU A 2 -17.97 -40.15 -8.95
N VAL A 3 -16.74 -39.71 -8.68
CA VAL A 3 -15.96 -38.95 -9.66
C VAL A 3 -14.95 -39.89 -10.32
N SER A 4 -15.20 -40.09 -11.60
CA SER A 4 -14.56 -40.97 -12.56
C SER A 4 -13.10 -40.59 -12.84
N ARG A 5 -12.21 -41.57 -12.69
CA ARG A 5 -10.79 -41.49 -13.04
C ARG A 5 -10.66 -41.65 -14.57
N ALA A 6 -10.30 -40.58 -15.27
CA ALA A 6 -10.14 -40.61 -16.72
C ALA A 6 -8.94 -41.51 -17.14
N PRO A 7 -9.05 -42.23 -18.28
CA PRO A 7 -8.09 -43.26 -18.66
C PRO A 7 -6.74 -42.69 -19.10
N SER A 8 -5.68 -43.30 -18.58
CA SER A 8 -4.29 -43.13 -19.00
C SER A 8 -4.13 -43.41 -20.51
N LYS A 9 -4.03 -42.35 -21.32
CA LYS A 9 -3.67 -42.43 -22.75
C LYS A 9 -2.22 -42.89 -22.90
N ARG A 10 -2.02 -44.21 -22.83
CA ARG A 10 -0.87 -44.93 -23.37
C ARG A 10 -0.99 -44.90 -24.90
N GLY A 11 -0.21 -44.06 -25.53
CA GLY A 11 -0.11 -43.98 -26.98
C GLY A 11 1.05 -43.08 -27.38
N ARG A 12 2.24 -43.66 -27.54
CA ARG A 12 3.40 -42.94 -28.05
C ARG A 12 4.07 -43.75 -29.15
N LYS A 13 3.76 -43.42 -30.40
CA LYS A 13 4.38 -43.92 -31.65
C LYS A 13 5.49 -42.95 -32.12
N PRO A 14 6.37 -43.36 -33.05
CA PRO A 14 7.81 -43.14 -32.98
C PRO A 14 8.24 -41.80 -33.57
N GLY A 15 8.99 -41.02 -32.78
CA GLY A 15 9.49 -39.69 -33.13
C GLY A 15 10.43 -39.16 -32.06
N ARG A 16 11.53 -39.88 -31.80
CA ARG A 16 12.51 -39.62 -30.73
C ARG A 16 13.46 -38.46 -31.10
N LYS A 17 12.91 -37.25 -31.35
CA LYS A 17 13.72 -36.01 -31.51
C LYS A 17 13.14 -34.79 -30.78
N THR A 18 11.82 -34.70 -30.57
CA THR A 18 11.13 -33.57 -29.90
C THR A 18 11.08 -33.64 -28.37
N ALA A 19 11.23 -34.84 -27.78
CA ALA A 19 11.13 -34.97 -26.32
C ALA A 19 12.24 -34.27 -25.54
N LYS A 20 13.43 -34.09 -26.13
CA LYS A 20 14.54 -33.35 -25.50
C LYS A 20 14.27 -31.84 -25.49
N SER A 21 13.69 -31.30 -26.57
CA SER A 21 13.25 -29.89 -26.59
C SER A 21 12.09 -29.66 -25.64
N ASP A 22 11.12 -30.58 -25.56
CA ASP A 22 9.99 -30.47 -24.64
C ASP A 22 10.43 -30.55 -23.17
N MET A 23 11.42 -31.38 -22.85
CA MET A 23 12.00 -31.44 -21.51
C MET A 23 12.75 -30.16 -21.15
N LYS A 24 13.53 -29.59 -22.08
CA LYS A 24 14.20 -28.30 -21.89
C LYS A 24 13.20 -27.18 -21.63
N VAL A 25 12.11 -27.13 -22.40
CA VAL A 25 11.03 -26.13 -22.22
C VAL A 25 10.34 -26.29 -20.87
N LYS A 26 10.02 -27.52 -20.45
CA LYS A 26 9.41 -27.77 -19.13
C LYS A 26 10.34 -27.37 -17.98
N LEU A 27 11.63 -27.66 -18.11
CA LEU A 27 12.62 -27.28 -17.11
C LEU A 27 12.76 -25.77 -16.99
N GLU A 28 12.82 -25.04 -18.11
CA GLU A 28 12.87 -23.57 -18.12
C GLU A 28 11.58 -22.96 -17.56
N ARG A 29 10.40 -23.52 -17.89
CA ARG A 29 9.14 -23.08 -17.31
C ARG A 29 9.10 -23.27 -15.78
N SER A 30 9.57 -24.42 -15.29
CA SER A 30 9.65 -24.68 -13.84
C SER A 30 10.61 -23.71 -13.13
N ARG A 31 11.78 -23.46 -13.74
CA ARG A 31 12.76 -22.48 -13.25
C ARG A 31 12.14 -21.07 -13.21
N GLN A 32 11.44 -20.68 -14.26
CA GLN A 32 10.79 -19.37 -14.34
C GLN A 32 9.71 -19.21 -13.27
N SER A 33 8.82 -20.21 -13.11
CA SER A 33 7.82 -20.19 -12.03
C SER A 33 8.45 -20.10 -10.64
N ALA A 34 9.58 -20.77 -10.41
CA ALA A 34 10.32 -20.67 -9.15
C ALA A 34 10.91 -19.27 -8.93
N ARG A 35 11.47 -18.63 -9.97
CA ARG A 35 11.96 -17.25 -9.92
C ARG A 35 10.83 -16.27 -9.61
N GLU A 36 9.71 -16.40 -10.32
CA GLU A 36 8.53 -15.56 -10.11
C GLU A 36 7.96 -15.72 -8.70
N CYS A 37 7.92 -16.93 -8.16
CA CYS A 37 7.51 -17.17 -6.78
C CYS A 37 8.39 -16.39 -5.78
N ARG A 38 9.71 -16.42 -5.97
CA ARG A 38 10.65 -15.67 -5.12
C ARG A 38 10.46 -14.16 -5.28
N ALA A 39 10.34 -13.66 -6.51
CA ALA A 39 10.13 -12.24 -6.79
C ALA A 39 8.83 -11.73 -6.16
N ARG A 40 7.74 -12.48 -6.31
CA ARG A 40 6.44 -12.16 -5.68
C ARG A 40 6.53 -12.14 -4.17
N LYS A 41 7.20 -13.14 -3.56
CA LYS A 41 7.40 -13.19 -2.11
C LYS A 41 8.20 -11.98 -1.63
N LYS A 42 9.25 -11.58 -2.34
CA LYS A 42 10.04 -10.37 -2.03
C LYS A 42 9.19 -9.10 -2.09
N LEU A 43 8.45 -8.89 -3.19
CA LEU A 43 7.58 -7.73 -3.35
C LEU A 43 6.49 -7.66 -2.27
N ARG A 44 5.91 -8.82 -1.91
CA ARG A 44 4.89 -8.89 -0.86
C ARG A 44 5.45 -8.44 0.49
N TYR A 45 6.63 -8.91 0.87
CA TYR A 45 7.23 -8.48 2.13
C TYR A 45 7.67 -7.02 2.10
N GLN A 46 8.21 -6.54 0.98
CA GLN A 46 8.55 -5.14 0.82
C GLN A 46 7.32 -4.24 1.06
N TYR A 47 6.19 -4.55 0.42
CA TYR A 47 4.96 -3.78 0.63
C TYR A 47 4.48 -3.80 2.08
N LEU A 48 4.53 -4.96 2.74
CA LEU A 48 4.14 -5.06 4.15
C LEU A 48 5.08 -4.28 5.07
N GLU A 49 6.38 -4.31 4.79
CA GLU A 49 7.40 -3.54 5.50
C GLU A 49 7.18 -2.03 5.30
N ASP A 50 6.95 -1.59 4.06
CA ASP A 50 6.67 -0.18 3.74
C ASP A 50 5.40 0.31 4.44
N LEU A 51 4.34 -0.50 4.48
CA LEU A 51 3.11 -0.18 5.22
C LEU A 51 3.34 -0.07 6.73
N ALA A 52 4.08 -1.02 7.31
CA ALA A 52 4.40 -0.99 8.74
C ALA A 52 5.23 0.26 9.06
N ASN A 53 6.28 0.53 8.28
CA ASN A 53 7.14 1.70 8.42
C ASN A 53 6.34 3.01 8.30
N ALA A 54 5.43 3.11 7.33
CA ALA A 54 4.58 4.29 7.16
C ALA A 54 3.68 4.51 8.39
N ARG A 55 3.09 3.44 8.91
CA ARG A 55 2.26 3.50 10.12
C ARG A 55 3.07 3.90 11.35
N GLU A 56 4.23 3.30 11.56
CA GLU A 56 5.11 3.63 12.68
C GLU A 56 5.54 5.10 12.65
N LYS A 57 5.91 5.61 11.48
CA LYS A 57 6.21 7.04 11.29
C LYS A 57 5.02 7.94 11.60
N ALA A 58 3.83 7.60 11.13
CA ALA A 58 2.61 8.37 11.41
C ALA A 58 2.29 8.38 12.92
N VAL A 59 2.43 7.24 13.59
CA VAL A 59 2.24 7.13 15.03
C VAL A 59 3.26 8.00 15.79
N LEU A 60 4.54 7.94 15.42
CA LEU A 60 5.58 8.76 16.03
C LEU A 60 5.32 10.25 15.83
N ALA A 61 4.91 10.68 14.63
CA ALA A 61 4.56 12.06 14.35
C ALA A 61 3.39 12.55 15.23
N LEU A 62 2.34 11.73 15.38
CA LEU A 62 1.22 12.05 16.25
C LEU A 62 1.62 12.11 17.73
N TYR A 63 2.51 11.23 18.19
CA TYR A 63 3.03 11.30 19.55
C TYR A 63 3.83 12.59 19.81
N GLN A 64 4.66 13.01 18.85
CA GLN A 64 5.41 14.26 18.94
C GLN A 64 4.46 15.47 18.99
N GLU A 65 3.43 15.48 18.14
CA GLU A 65 2.41 16.53 18.12
C GLU A 65 1.65 16.62 19.45
N VAL A 66 1.23 15.48 20.00
CA VAL A 66 0.56 15.43 21.31
C VAL A 66 1.48 15.93 22.43
N GLU A 67 2.75 15.54 22.43
CA GLU A 67 3.69 16.01 23.46
C GLU A 67 3.93 17.51 23.35
N GLN A 68 4.07 18.05 22.15
CA GLN A 68 4.15 19.49 21.90
C GLN A 68 2.93 20.22 22.48
N TYR A 69 1.71 19.75 22.22
CA TYR A 69 0.51 20.36 22.80
C TYR A 69 0.46 20.26 24.33
N ARG A 70 0.98 19.18 24.92
CA ARG A 70 1.07 19.06 26.38
C ARG A 70 2.04 20.07 26.97
N GLU A 71 3.18 20.31 26.34
CA GLU A 71 4.15 21.32 26.76
C GLU A 71 3.55 22.73 26.63
N TRP A 72 2.91 23.01 25.50
CA TRP A 72 2.23 24.29 25.26
C TRP A 72 1.11 24.55 26.25
N ALA A 73 0.31 23.53 26.58
CA ALA A 73 -0.74 23.65 27.60
C ALA A 73 -0.16 24.05 28.97
N LYS A 74 0.94 23.43 29.39
CA LYS A 74 1.63 23.79 30.65
C LYS A 74 2.12 25.24 30.63
N GLU A 75 2.74 25.67 29.54
CA GLU A 75 3.22 27.05 29.43
C GLU A 75 2.08 28.07 29.44
N LEU A 76 0.99 27.76 28.76
CA LEU A 76 -0.23 28.59 28.77
C LEU A 76 -0.86 28.66 30.16
N ASP A 77 -0.93 27.55 30.88
CA ASP A 77 -1.39 27.51 32.27
C ASP A 77 -0.50 28.37 33.20
N GLU A 78 0.79 28.50 32.87
CA GLU A 78 1.76 29.37 33.54
C GLU A 78 1.74 30.82 33.00
N GLY A 79 0.82 31.15 32.10
CA GLY A 79 0.64 32.49 31.52
C GLY A 79 1.69 32.87 30.48
N ARG A 80 2.50 31.93 30.00
CA ARG A 80 3.48 32.13 28.93
C ARG A 80 2.88 31.71 27.58
N VAL A 81 3.23 32.44 26.53
CA VAL A 81 2.84 32.08 25.16
C VAL A 81 3.92 31.19 24.56
N PRO A 82 3.62 29.92 24.21
CA PRO A 82 4.60 28.99 23.66
C PRO A 82 5.12 29.41 22.30
N GLU A 83 6.40 29.15 22.05
CA GLU A 83 7.03 29.43 20.77
C GLU A 83 6.42 28.54 19.67
N GLY A 84 6.02 29.17 18.56
CA GLY A 84 5.38 28.46 17.44
C GLY A 84 3.85 28.38 17.52
N LEU A 85 3.23 28.70 18.66
CA LEU A 85 1.75 28.72 18.79
C LEU A 85 1.12 29.73 17.81
N THR A 86 1.71 30.92 17.66
CA THR A 86 1.24 31.93 16.70
C THR A 86 1.30 31.42 15.27
N LYS A 87 2.36 30.70 14.90
CA LYS A 87 2.51 30.11 13.56
C LYS A 87 1.46 29.03 13.30
N MET A 88 1.20 28.17 14.28
CA MET A 88 0.13 27.17 14.18
C MET A 88 -1.22 27.83 13.97
N ILE A 89 -1.54 28.91 14.71
CA ILE A 89 -2.80 29.64 14.55
C ILE A 89 -2.93 30.22 13.14
N GLU A 90 -1.87 30.84 12.61
CA GLU A 90 -1.84 31.36 11.24
C GLU A 90 -2.02 30.25 10.18
N GLU A 91 -1.42 29.08 10.38
CA GLU A 91 -1.58 27.93 9.49
C GLU A 91 -3.00 27.36 9.54
N MET A 92 -3.61 27.28 10.73
CA MET A 92 -5.01 26.88 10.88
C MET A 92 -5.97 27.87 10.22
N GLN A 93 -5.69 29.17 10.28
CA GLN A 93 -6.47 30.20 9.60
C GLN A 93 -6.34 30.13 8.08
N LYS A 94 -5.18 29.73 7.55
CA LYS A 94 -4.99 29.51 6.11
C LYS A 94 -5.69 28.24 5.61
N ASN A 95 -5.84 27.24 6.47
CA ASN A 95 -6.49 25.97 6.14
C ASN A 95 -8.00 25.94 6.44
N SER A 96 -8.62 27.03 6.89
CA SER A 96 -10.08 27.10 7.00
C SER A 96 -10.72 27.14 5.60
N PRO A 97 -11.74 26.31 5.32
CA PRO A 97 -12.44 26.26 4.04
C PRO A 97 -13.44 27.42 3.91
N SER A 98 -13.02 28.65 4.16
CA SER A 98 -13.84 29.85 3.93
C SER A 98 -13.92 30.24 2.44
N ASP A 99 -13.17 29.56 1.56
CA ASP A 99 -13.20 29.79 0.11
C ASP A 99 -13.80 28.59 -0.67
N LEU A 100 -14.80 27.90 -0.10
CA LEU A 100 -15.71 27.09 -0.92
C LEU A 100 -16.62 28.05 -1.69
N GLU A 101 -16.12 28.54 -2.82
CA GLU A 101 -16.90 29.26 -3.82
C GLU A 101 -18.25 28.53 -4.06
N PRO A 102 -19.41 29.19 -3.84
CA PRO A 102 -20.73 28.57 -3.97
C PRO A 102 -21.01 28.02 -5.39
N SER A 103 -20.16 28.37 -6.36
CA SER A 103 -20.20 27.89 -7.74
C SER A 103 -19.96 26.37 -7.87
N ALA A 104 -19.08 25.78 -7.05
CA ALA A 104 -18.76 24.35 -7.14
C ALA A 104 -19.92 23.44 -6.66
N VAL A 105 -20.68 23.91 -5.65
CA VAL A 105 -21.84 23.19 -5.11
C VAL A 105 -23.03 23.25 -6.09
N ALA A 106 -23.22 24.39 -6.76
CA ALA A 106 -24.25 24.55 -7.79
C ALA A 106 -24.00 23.65 -9.01
N GLN A 107 -22.73 23.50 -9.43
CA GLN A 107 -22.35 22.63 -10.54
C GLN A 107 -22.57 21.13 -10.24
N LEU A 108 -22.49 20.72 -8.97
CA LEU A 108 -22.74 19.32 -8.57
C LEU A 108 -24.24 18.97 -8.56
N LEU A 109 -25.11 19.95 -8.28
CA LEU A 109 -26.57 19.79 -8.30
C LEU A 109 -27.18 19.85 -9.70
N GLN A 110 -26.38 20.11 -10.73
CA GLN A 110 -26.81 20.22 -12.13
C GLN A 110 -26.48 18.99 -12.99
N GLN A 111 -25.99 17.90 -12.41
CA GLN A 111 -25.74 16.68 -13.17
C GLN A 111 -27.03 15.85 -13.28
N PRO A 112 -27.35 15.31 -14.47
CA PRO A 112 -28.58 14.55 -14.73
C PRO A 112 -28.64 13.21 -13.97
#